data_AF-S4XZX0-F1
#
_entry.id   AF-S4XZX0-F1
#
_cell.length_a   1.000
_cell.length_b   1.000
_cell.length_c   1.000
_cell.angle_alpha   90.00
_cell.angle_beta   90.00
_cell.angle_gamma   90.00
#
_symmetry.space_group_name_H-M   'P 1'
#
loop_
_entity.id
_entity.type
_entity.pdbx_description
1 polymer ?
#
loop_
_entity_poly.entity_id
_entity_poly.type
_entity_poly.pdbx_seq_one_letter_code
_entity_poly.pdbx_strand_id
1 'polypeptide(L)'
;MLAGELALARVDVAIVERRESQDLEGLRAGGLYIRTIEVLDQRGIADRFISQGQVFRSAPFARGTLDISDIPARHNYYLGLWQHRTERILADWVSELGVPIYRRSEVTGFAQDDTGVDVELSGGRSFMARQAASYRNNRVLLAGDAAHVHSPMGGQGLNIGVQDAVNLGWKLAQVVHGTSPESLLDTYHAERHPVGARVLRNTMALTALDRSDDRIEALRGMMSELMQRDAPRQQYVAMMSGVDINYDLGEGHPLLGRRMPDLDVVTTDSPQRVFALLHDARPVFLNLGEPGAFDITPWADRVRRVDARYAGAWELPVLGAVAAPTAVLIRPDGYVAWVGEGTDQGLGDALTTWFGPPTAPTGS
;
A
#
# COMPACT_ATOMS: atom_id res chain seq x y z
N MET A 1 -2.30 11.45 -1.00
CA MET A 1 -1.52 10.25 -1.39
C MET A 1 -1.54 10.04 -2.90
N LEU A 2 -2.69 9.69 -3.52
CA LEU A 2 -2.73 9.34 -4.95
C LEU A 2 -2.14 10.41 -5.87
N ALA A 3 -2.44 11.68 -5.63
CA ALA A 3 -1.86 12.77 -6.40
C ALA A 3 -0.33 12.87 -6.26
N GLY A 4 0.23 12.54 -5.09
CA GLY A 4 1.68 12.46 -4.91
C GLY A 4 2.29 11.31 -5.71
N GLU A 5 1.64 10.14 -5.74
CA GLU A 5 2.08 9.00 -6.57
C GLU A 5 2.07 9.34 -8.07
N LEU A 6 1.02 10.01 -8.54
CA LEU A 6 0.90 10.45 -9.93
C LEU A 6 1.94 11.52 -10.28
N ALA A 7 2.18 12.49 -9.39
CA ALA A 7 3.18 13.53 -9.58
C ALA A 7 4.61 12.98 -9.58
N LEU A 8 4.95 12.02 -8.71
CA LEU A 8 6.25 11.31 -8.76
C LEU A 8 6.46 10.62 -10.10
N ALA A 9 5.39 10.08 -10.68
CA ALA A 9 5.40 9.49 -12.00
C ALA A 9 5.28 10.51 -13.15
N ARG A 10 5.26 11.83 -12.89
CA ARG A 10 5.15 12.90 -13.88
C ARG A 10 3.84 12.90 -14.68
N VAL A 11 2.75 12.44 -14.05
CA VAL A 11 1.40 12.57 -14.59
C VAL A 11 0.81 13.90 -14.13
N ASP A 12 0.23 14.66 -15.07
CA ASP A 12 -0.54 15.87 -14.76
C ASP A 12 -1.76 15.50 -13.91
N VAL A 13 -1.81 16.04 -12.69
CA VAL A 13 -2.84 15.71 -11.70
C VAL A 13 -3.34 16.96 -11.00
N ALA A 14 -4.64 16.99 -10.73
CA ALA A 14 -5.28 18.02 -9.93
C ALA A 14 -6.13 17.38 -8.82
N ILE A 15 -6.22 18.07 -7.68
CA ILE A 15 -7.12 17.68 -6.58
C ILE A 15 -8.29 18.64 -6.56
N VAL A 16 -9.51 18.10 -6.55
CA VAL A 16 -10.76 18.86 -6.35
C VAL A 16 -11.33 18.47 -4.99
N GLU A 17 -11.42 19.41 -4.06
CA GLU A 17 -11.88 19.19 -2.68
C GLU A 17 -12.99 20.18 -2.33
N ARG A 18 -14.10 19.65 -1.79
CA ARG A 18 -15.26 20.45 -1.38
C ARG A 18 -14.94 21.32 -0.17
N ARG A 19 -14.12 20.85 0.75
CA ARG A 19 -13.77 21.57 1.98
C ARG A 19 -12.87 22.76 1.68
N GLU A 20 -12.98 23.77 2.52
CA GLU A 20 -12.12 24.95 2.50
C GLU A 20 -10.71 24.66 3.03
N SER A 21 -10.59 23.77 4.02
CA SER A 21 -9.35 23.43 4.71
C SER A 21 -9.31 21.94 5.06
N GLN A 22 -8.19 21.49 5.63
CA GLN A 22 -8.01 20.13 6.17
C GLN A 22 -8.67 19.96 7.55
N ASP A 23 -9.44 20.94 8.02
CA ASP A 23 -10.17 20.80 9.27
C ASP A 23 -11.25 19.72 9.12
N LEU A 24 -11.41 18.94 10.19
CA LEU A 24 -12.32 17.80 10.25
C LEU A 24 -13.34 18.02 11.36
N GLU A 25 -14.62 17.86 11.03
CA GLU A 25 -15.68 17.76 12.03
C GLU A 25 -15.68 16.37 12.68
N GLY A 26 -15.56 16.32 14.01
CA GLY A 26 -15.63 15.10 14.81
C GLY A 26 -14.32 14.28 14.90
N LEU A 27 -14.37 13.18 15.64
CA LEU A 27 -13.25 12.24 15.79
C LEU A 27 -13.20 11.31 14.56
N ARG A 28 -12.03 11.22 13.93
CA ARG A 28 -11.74 10.35 12.78
C ARG A 28 -10.54 9.44 13.07
N ALA A 29 -9.85 8.92 12.06
CA ALA A 29 -8.75 7.98 12.25
C ALA A 29 -7.70 8.51 13.25
N GLY A 30 -7.28 7.63 14.16
CA GLY A 30 -6.39 7.97 15.29
C GLY A 30 -4.91 7.62 15.07
N GLY A 31 -4.55 7.01 13.94
CA GLY A 31 -3.15 6.64 13.69
C GLY A 31 -2.92 5.72 12.50
N LEU A 32 -1.64 5.41 12.29
CA LEU A 32 -1.12 4.66 11.16
C LEU A 32 -0.55 3.32 11.62
N TYR A 33 -0.89 2.27 10.89
CA TYR A 33 -0.37 0.92 11.08
C TYR A 33 0.92 0.67 10.29
N ILE A 34 1.62 -0.42 10.65
CA ILE A 34 2.91 -0.83 10.11
C ILE A 34 2.99 -0.66 8.59
N ARG A 35 2.09 -1.29 7.81
CA ARG A 35 2.18 -1.26 6.35
C ARG A 35 2.05 0.16 5.78
N THR A 36 1.23 1.01 6.40
CA THR A 36 1.07 2.39 5.95
C THR A 36 2.34 3.21 6.22
N ILE A 37 2.99 3.01 7.37
CA ILE A 37 4.27 3.66 7.68
C ILE A 37 5.35 3.18 6.70
N GLU A 38 5.40 1.88 6.42
CA GLU A 38 6.31 1.32 5.41
C GLU A 38 6.09 1.96 4.03
N VAL A 39 4.84 2.13 3.60
CA VAL A 39 4.51 2.79 2.32
C VAL A 39 4.98 4.25 2.31
N LEU A 40 4.83 4.99 3.41
CA LEU A 40 5.32 6.37 3.52
C LEU A 40 6.85 6.43 3.51
N ASP A 41 7.52 5.42 4.07
CA ASP A 41 8.97 5.32 4.09
C ASP A 41 9.53 4.92 2.72
N GLN A 42 8.82 4.05 1.98
CA GLN A 42 9.09 3.78 0.56
C GLN A 42 8.93 5.02 -0.33
N ARG A 43 8.46 6.16 0.20
CA ARG A 43 8.41 7.47 -0.48
C ARG A 43 9.32 8.51 0.18
N GLY A 44 10.12 8.12 1.18
CA GLY A 44 11.00 9.02 1.91
C GLY A 44 10.30 10.07 2.76
N ILE A 45 9.02 9.87 3.10
CA ILE A 45 8.20 10.85 3.83
C ILE A 45 7.78 10.38 5.22
N ALA A 46 8.10 9.15 5.64
CA ALA A 46 7.68 8.62 6.94
C ALA A 46 8.10 9.50 8.14
N ASP A 47 9.31 10.06 8.13
CA ASP A 47 9.81 10.91 9.23
C ASP A 47 8.97 12.16 9.46
N ARG A 48 8.31 12.68 8.42
CA ARG A 48 7.37 13.81 8.53
C ARG A 48 6.16 13.46 9.39
N PHE A 49 5.74 12.20 9.39
CA PHE A 49 4.64 11.69 10.21
C PHE A 49 5.12 11.27 11.60
N ILE A 50 6.24 10.54 11.66
CA ILE A 50 6.80 10.03 12.92
C ILE A 50 7.14 11.18 13.87
N SER A 51 7.75 12.26 13.36
CA SER A 51 8.10 13.44 14.16
C SER A 51 6.90 14.22 14.73
N GLN A 52 5.70 13.99 14.21
CA GLN A 52 4.47 14.67 14.63
C GLN A 52 3.51 13.76 15.40
N GLY A 53 3.80 12.46 15.47
CA GLY A 53 2.96 11.46 16.12
C GLY A 53 3.59 10.89 17.39
N GLN A 54 2.85 9.98 18.03
CA GLN A 54 3.33 9.22 19.19
C GLN A 54 3.41 7.74 18.85
N VAL A 55 4.55 7.12 19.12
CA VAL A 55 4.79 5.69 18.88
C VAL A 55 4.21 4.86 20.02
N PHE A 56 3.41 3.85 19.67
CA PHE A 56 2.86 2.85 20.59
C PHE A 56 3.32 1.45 20.15
N ARG A 57 3.81 0.65 21.10
CA ARG A 57 4.12 -0.78 20.88
C ARG A 57 2.90 -1.68 21.01
N SER A 58 1.71 -1.11 21.05
CA SER A 58 0.46 -1.84 21.06
C SER A 58 -0.55 -1.17 20.13
N ALA A 59 -1.50 -1.95 19.64
CA ALA A 59 -2.60 -1.48 18.81
C ALA A 59 -3.96 -1.76 19.48
N PRO A 60 -4.99 -0.93 19.24
CA PRO A 60 -6.32 -1.15 19.79
C PRO A 60 -6.95 -2.49 19.36
N PHE A 61 -7.57 -3.20 20.30
CA PHE A 61 -8.36 -4.40 20.05
C PHE A 61 -9.55 -4.46 21.00
N ALA A 62 -10.77 -4.46 20.44
CA ALA A 62 -12.00 -4.34 21.22
C ALA A 62 -11.91 -3.20 22.26
N ARG A 63 -11.91 -3.52 23.56
CA ARG A 63 -11.77 -2.55 24.67
C ARG A 63 -10.36 -2.51 25.30
N GLY A 64 -9.40 -3.21 24.70
CA GLY A 64 -8.02 -3.28 25.17
C GLY A 64 -7.01 -3.03 24.04
N THR A 65 -5.80 -3.56 24.21
CA THR A 65 -4.72 -3.44 23.23
C THR A 65 -4.00 -4.75 23.03
N LEU A 66 -3.42 -4.96 21.85
CA LEU A 66 -2.53 -6.08 21.55
C LEU A 66 -1.12 -5.59 21.32
N ASP A 67 -0.13 -6.33 21.82
CA ASP A 67 1.28 -6.10 21.48
C ASP A 67 1.50 -6.38 19.99
N ILE A 68 2.27 -5.50 19.35
CA ILE A 68 2.59 -5.54 17.92
C ILE A 68 4.10 -5.54 17.67
N SER A 69 4.90 -5.47 18.74
CA SER A 69 6.35 -5.24 18.67
C SER A 69 7.16 -6.44 18.16
N ASP A 70 6.54 -7.61 18.07
CA ASP A 70 7.15 -8.85 17.57
C ASP A 70 6.84 -9.14 16.10
N ILE A 71 6.10 -8.26 15.41
CA ILE A 71 5.91 -8.36 13.97
C ILE A 71 7.24 -8.08 13.27
N PRO A 72 7.71 -8.94 12.34
CA PRO A 72 8.96 -8.72 11.60
C PRO A 72 8.80 -7.56 10.61
N ALA A 73 9.10 -6.37 11.09
CA ALA A 73 9.12 -5.11 10.36
C ALA A 73 10.00 -4.10 11.09
N ARG A 74 10.70 -3.23 10.36
CA ARG A 74 11.44 -2.12 10.98
C ARG A 74 10.52 -1.16 11.73
N HIS A 75 9.33 -0.92 11.18
CA HIS A 75 8.29 -0.09 11.79
C HIS A 75 7.26 -0.93 12.56
N ASN A 76 7.71 -1.82 13.45
CA ASN A 76 6.88 -2.71 14.29
C ASN A 76 6.11 -1.98 15.41
N TYR A 77 5.45 -0.88 15.06
CA TYR A 77 4.70 -0.04 15.99
C TYR A 77 3.50 0.63 15.33
N TYR A 78 2.58 1.12 16.16
CA TYR A 78 1.43 1.92 15.78
C TYR A 78 1.78 3.38 16.02
N LEU A 79 1.61 4.22 15.00
CA LEU A 79 1.84 5.65 15.13
C LEU A 79 0.51 6.34 15.42
N GLY A 80 0.29 6.72 16.67
CA GLY A 80 -0.83 7.58 17.05
C GLY A 80 -0.66 8.96 16.43
N LEU A 81 -1.51 9.28 15.46
CA LEU A 81 -1.48 10.54 14.72
C LEU A 81 -2.88 10.83 14.21
N TRP A 82 -3.44 11.95 14.65
CA TRP A 82 -4.79 12.36 14.27
C TRP A 82 -4.88 12.66 12.77
N GLN A 83 -5.97 12.24 12.14
CA GLN A 83 -6.17 12.37 10.69
C GLN A 83 -5.96 13.80 10.15
N HIS A 84 -6.36 14.86 10.88
CA HIS A 84 -6.13 16.24 10.43
C HIS A 84 -4.64 16.58 10.27
N ARG A 85 -3.76 15.98 11.09
CA ARG A 85 -2.30 16.11 10.95
C ARG A 85 -1.82 15.33 9.74
N THR A 86 -2.30 14.10 9.55
CA THR A 86 -1.98 13.29 8.36
C THR A 86 -2.37 14.00 7.07
N GLU A 87 -3.58 14.56 6.99
CA GLU A 87 -4.06 15.32 5.83
C GLU A 87 -3.21 16.56 5.57
N ARG A 88 -2.78 17.27 6.63
CA ARG A 88 -1.88 18.42 6.51
C ARG A 88 -0.52 18.03 5.96
N ILE A 89 0.14 17.04 6.55
CA ILE A 89 1.47 16.57 6.10
C ILE A 89 1.42 16.10 4.65
N LEU A 90 0.37 15.37 4.26
CA LEU A 90 0.18 14.94 2.87
C LEU A 90 -0.09 16.12 1.93
N ALA A 91 -0.88 17.12 2.36
CA ALA A 91 -1.14 18.32 1.58
C ALA A 91 0.13 19.16 1.35
N ASP A 92 0.97 19.29 2.38
CA ASP A 92 2.26 19.97 2.30
C ASP A 92 3.18 19.24 1.31
N TRP A 93 3.28 17.91 1.42
CA TRP A 93 4.05 17.08 0.50
C TRP A 93 3.60 17.21 -0.97
N VAL A 94 2.30 17.10 -1.27
CA VAL A 94 1.84 17.25 -2.67
C VAL A 94 1.96 18.69 -3.19
N SER A 95 1.96 19.69 -2.30
CA SER A 95 2.22 21.09 -2.67
C SER A 95 3.68 21.29 -3.09
N GLU A 96 4.63 20.63 -2.41
CA GLU A 96 6.05 20.61 -2.82
C GLU A 96 6.25 19.95 -4.20
N LEU A 97 5.39 18.98 -4.55
CA LEU A 97 5.36 18.33 -5.86
C LEU A 97 4.65 19.17 -6.95
N GLY A 98 4.14 20.36 -6.61
CA GLY A 98 3.49 21.25 -7.57
C GLY A 98 2.06 20.86 -7.96
N VAL A 99 1.39 19.99 -7.20
CA VAL A 99 0.03 19.54 -7.49
C VAL A 99 -0.99 20.66 -7.17
N PRO A 100 -1.79 21.15 -8.13
CA PRO A 100 -2.84 22.11 -7.86
C PRO A 100 -3.98 21.50 -7.02
N ILE A 101 -4.46 22.25 -6.03
CA ILE A 101 -5.59 21.88 -5.17
C ILE A 101 -6.69 22.93 -5.30
N TYR A 102 -7.78 22.59 -5.98
CA TYR A 102 -8.99 23.38 -6.10
C TYR A 102 -9.92 23.09 -4.92
N ARG A 103 -9.91 23.98 -3.92
CA ARG A 103 -10.75 23.88 -2.72
C ARG A 103 -12.09 24.59 -2.92
N ARG A 104 -13.07 24.25 -2.07
CA ARG A 104 -14.46 24.71 -2.19
C ARG A 104 -15.09 24.32 -3.53
N SER A 105 -14.71 23.16 -4.05
CA SER A 105 -15.18 22.61 -5.32
C SER A 105 -15.71 21.19 -5.08
N GLU A 106 -17.00 20.95 -5.27
CA GLU A 106 -17.66 19.67 -5.00
C GLU A 106 -18.06 18.99 -6.30
N VAL A 107 -17.61 17.77 -6.59
CA VAL A 107 -18.04 17.01 -7.79
C VAL A 107 -19.49 16.52 -7.69
N THR A 108 -20.28 16.63 -8.77
CA THR A 108 -21.70 16.23 -8.87
C THR A 108 -22.05 15.32 -9.99
N GLY A 109 -21.30 15.43 -11.08
CA GLY A 109 -21.58 14.72 -12.31
C GLY A 109 -20.26 14.41 -12.96
N PHE A 110 -20.28 13.39 -13.81
CA PHE A 110 -19.23 13.17 -14.75
C PHE A 110 -19.82 12.55 -16.01
N ALA A 111 -19.26 12.89 -17.16
CA ALA A 111 -19.50 12.20 -18.43
C ALA A 111 -18.18 11.57 -18.87
N GLN A 112 -18.22 10.41 -19.51
CA GLN A 112 -17.01 9.76 -20.05
C GLN A 112 -17.25 9.30 -21.47
N ASP A 113 -16.20 9.37 -22.29
CA ASP A 113 -16.16 8.85 -23.65
C ASP A 113 -14.82 8.14 -23.93
N ASP A 114 -14.59 7.77 -25.18
CA ASP A 114 -13.38 7.05 -25.60
C ASP A 114 -12.11 7.89 -25.44
N THR A 115 -12.23 9.21 -25.26
CA THR A 115 -11.12 10.17 -25.18
C THR A 115 -10.89 10.74 -23.78
N GLY A 116 -11.87 10.72 -22.87
CA GLY A 116 -11.69 11.32 -21.54
C GLY A 116 -12.89 11.23 -20.58
N VAL A 117 -12.78 11.96 -19.47
CA VAL A 117 -13.82 12.13 -18.44
C VAL A 117 -14.00 13.62 -18.14
N ASP A 118 -15.21 14.14 -18.34
CA ASP A 118 -15.63 15.49 -17.93
C ASP A 118 -16.22 15.45 -16.52
N VAL A 119 -16.03 16.50 -15.70
CA VAL A 119 -16.45 16.55 -14.29
C VAL A 119 -17.29 17.82 -14.02
N GLU A 120 -18.49 17.66 -13.47
CA GLU A 120 -19.43 18.72 -13.07
C GLU A 120 -19.45 18.90 -11.54
N LEU A 121 -19.89 20.05 -10.99
CA LEU A 121 -19.81 20.38 -9.54
C LEU A 121 -21.16 20.82 -8.84
N SER A 122 -21.35 20.67 -7.47
CA SER A 122 -22.49 20.98 -6.49
C SER A 122 -23.50 19.91 -5.84
N GLY A 123 -23.40 19.51 -4.55
CA GLY A 123 -23.90 18.18 -4.06
C GLY A 123 -24.98 17.96 -2.94
N GLY A 124 -24.72 16.96 -2.06
CA GLY A 124 -25.59 16.47 -0.95
C GLY A 124 -25.43 14.95 -0.58
N ARG A 125 -25.25 14.57 0.72
CA ARG A 125 -24.63 13.29 1.21
C ARG A 125 -25.55 12.23 1.88
N SER A 126 -25.03 11.00 2.08
CA SER A 126 -25.41 10.01 3.13
C SER A 126 -24.32 8.92 3.40
N PHE A 127 -24.26 8.30 4.60
CA PHE A 127 -23.25 7.28 5.03
C PHE A 127 -23.85 5.90 5.38
N MET A 128 -23.21 4.80 4.94
CA MET A 128 -23.49 3.39 5.29
C MET A 128 -22.22 2.54 5.13
N ALA A 129 -22.11 1.38 5.81
CA ALA A 129 -21.05 0.41 5.54
C ALA A 129 -21.29 -0.30 4.19
N ARG A 130 -20.46 0.01 3.20
CA ARG A 130 -20.64 -0.39 1.80
C ARG A 130 -19.29 -0.56 1.14
N GLN A 131 -19.21 -1.46 0.17
CA GLN A 131 -18.09 -1.59 -0.74
C GLN A 131 -18.62 -1.50 -2.17
N ALA A 132 -17.92 -0.75 -3.02
CA ALA A 132 -18.24 -0.66 -4.43
C ALA A 132 -18.04 -2.03 -5.10
N ALA A 133 -19.03 -2.50 -5.86
CA ALA A 133 -18.97 -3.78 -6.55
C ALA A 133 -17.84 -3.86 -7.59
N SER A 134 -17.44 -2.71 -8.16
CA SER A 134 -16.23 -2.57 -8.95
C SER A 134 -15.46 -1.33 -8.52
N TYR A 135 -14.12 -1.43 -8.53
CA TYR A 135 -13.23 -0.29 -8.25
C TYR A 135 -12.83 0.47 -9.51
N ARG A 136 -13.16 -0.10 -10.69
CA ARG A 136 -12.91 0.50 -11.99
C ARG A 136 -14.15 0.35 -12.87
N ASN A 137 -14.53 1.44 -13.52
CA ASN A 137 -15.47 1.43 -14.63
C ASN A 137 -14.84 2.26 -15.76
N ASN A 138 -14.22 1.58 -16.71
CA ASN A 138 -13.42 2.18 -17.79
C ASN A 138 -12.36 3.15 -17.24
N ARG A 139 -12.53 4.46 -17.47
CA ARG A 139 -11.58 5.53 -17.08
C ARG A 139 -11.85 6.09 -15.68
N VAL A 140 -12.90 5.62 -15.00
CA VAL A 140 -13.28 6.06 -13.66
C VAL A 140 -12.88 5.01 -12.63
N LEU A 141 -12.09 5.41 -11.64
CA LEU A 141 -11.59 4.54 -10.58
C LEU A 141 -11.92 5.10 -9.19
N LEU A 142 -12.15 4.21 -8.23
CA LEU A 142 -12.49 4.54 -6.85
C LEU A 142 -11.38 4.08 -5.91
N ALA A 143 -11.02 4.89 -4.91
CA ALA A 143 -10.04 4.56 -3.87
C ALA A 143 -10.49 5.11 -2.50
N GLY A 144 -10.05 4.47 -1.40
CA GLY A 144 -10.42 4.88 -0.04
C GLY A 144 -11.93 4.81 0.21
N ASP A 145 -12.47 5.74 0.99
CA ASP A 145 -13.89 5.77 1.37
C ASP A 145 -14.87 5.78 0.19
N ALA A 146 -14.46 6.23 -1.00
CA ALA A 146 -15.30 6.15 -2.20
C ALA A 146 -15.51 4.70 -2.68
N ALA A 147 -14.54 3.82 -2.41
CA ALA A 147 -14.57 2.41 -2.77
C ALA A 147 -15.07 1.53 -1.60
N HIS A 148 -14.83 1.92 -0.36
CA HIS A 148 -15.22 1.16 0.83
C HIS A 148 -15.40 2.06 2.05
N VAL A 149 -16.60 2.03 2.64
CA VAL A 149 -16.91 2.70 3.91
C VAL A 149 -17.20 1.63 4.94
N HIS A 150 -16.62 1.75 6.13
CA HIS A 150 -16.84 0.83 7.23
C HIS A 150 -16.75 1.53 8.59
N SER A 151 -17.06 0.81 9.67
CA SER A 151 -16.92 1.33 11.03
C SER A 151 -15.48 1.80 11.28
N PRO A 152 -15.25 2.96 11.93
CA PRO A 152 -13.90 3.44 12.24
C PRO A 152 -13.18 2.58 13.29
N MET A 153 -13.89 1.61 13.90
CA MET A 153 -13.31 0.66 14.84
C MET A 153 -12.08 -0.04 14.28
N GLY A 154 -11.00 -0.04 15.05
CA GLY A 154 -9.71 -0.60 14.63
C GLY A 154 -8.91 0.31 13.67
N GLY A 155 -9.37 1.51 13.33
CA GLY A 155 -8.55 2.54 12.67
C GLY A 155 -8.07 2.20 11.25
N GLN A 156 -8.69 1.24 10.55
CA GLN A 156 -8.16 0.72 9.29
C GLN A 156 -8.47 1.57 8.05
N GLY A 157 -9.52 2.41 8.06
CA GLY A 157 -10.03 3.09 6.85
C GLY A 157 -9.00 3.98 6.13
N LEU A 158 -8.37 4.90 6.87
CA LEU A 158 -7.29 5.74 6.34
C LEU A 158 -6.11 4.89 5.84
N ASN A 159 -5.76 3.83 6.57
CA ASN A 159 -4.63 2.97 6.25
C ASN A 159 -4.84 2.22 4.93
N ILE A 160 -6.02 1.65 4.71
CA ILE A 160 -6.35 0.98 3.46
C ILE A 160 -6.44 1.97 2.30
N GLY A 161 -7.01 3.16 2.50
CA GLY A 161 -7.11 4.19 1.46
C GLY A 161 -5.75 4.74 0.99
N VAL A 162 -4.78 4.90 1.90
CA VAL A 162 -3.39 5.25 1.53
C VAL A 162 -2.77 4.14 0.67
N GLN A 163 -2.97 2.87 1.06
CA GLN A 163 -2.44 1.73 0.30
C GLN A 163 -3.13 1.55 -1.06
N ASP A 164 -4.42 1.85 -1.18
CA ASP A 164 -5.12 1.86 -2.47
C ASP A 164 -4.53 2.89 -3.42
N ALA A 165 -4.29 4.10 -2.91
CA ALA A 165 -3.68 5.17 -3.69
C ALA A 165 -2.28 4.79 -4.21
N VAL A 166 -1.48 4.12 -3.39
CA VAL A 166 -0.14 3.64 -3.79
C VAL A 166 -0.22 2.49 -4.80
N ASN A 167 -1.14 1.54 -4.63
CA ASN A 167 -1.36 0.47 -5.60
C ASN A 167 -1.82 1.02 -6.96
N LEU A 168 -2.72 2.00 -6.95
CA LEU A 168 -3.29 2.58 -8.17
C LEU A 168 -2.33 3.54 -8.88
N GLY A 169 -1.63 4.40 -8.15
CA GLY A 169 -0.91 5.54 -8.72
C GLY A 169 0.09 5.15 -9.80
N TRP A 170 0.95 4.16 -9.51
CA TRP A 170 1.95 3.71 -10.49
C TRP A 170 1.35 3.00 -11.69
N LYS A 171 0.26 2.23 -11.51
CA LYS A 171 -0.43 1.52 -12.58
C LYS A 171 -1.10 2.50 -13.54
N LEU A 172 -1.81 3.48 -12.96
CA LEU A 172 -2.45 4.53 -13.72
C LEU A 172 -1.43 5.35 -14.50
N ALA A 173 -0.30 5.70 -13.88
CA ALA A 173 0.76 6.41 -14.57
C ALA A 173 1.33 5.63 -15.76
N GLN A 174 1.57 4.33 -15.61
CA GLN A 174 2.06 3.51 -16.74
C GLN A 174 1.05 3.43 -17.89
N VAL A 175 -0.25 3.32 -17.60
CA VAL A 175 -1.29 3.30 -18.63
C VAL A 175 -1.41 4.67 -19.31
N VAL A 176 -1.40 5.76 -18.54
CA VAL A 176 -1.43 7.13 -19.06
C VAL A 176 -0.23 7.40 -19.99
N HIS A 177 0.95 6.88 -19.65
CA HIS A 177 2.16 7.00 -20.48
C HIS A 177 2.20 6.03 -21.66
N GLY A 178 1.21 5.15 -21.83
CA GLY A 178 1.22 4.11 -22.86
C GLY A 178 2.32 3.05 -22.68
N THR A 179 2.92 2.97 -21.48
CA THR A 179 3.96 1.98 -21.14
C THR A 179 3.37 0.58 -21.00
N SER A 180 2.19 0.49 -20.36
CA SER A 180 1.50 -0.75 -20.08
C SER A 180 0.08 -0.73 -20.62
N PRO A 181 -0.49 -1.90 -20.99
CA PRO A 181 -1.86 -1.98 -21.47
C PRO A 181 -2.86 -1.61 -20.37
N GLU A 182 -4.07 -1.20 -20.78
CA GLU A 182 -5.16 -0.89 -19.83
C GLU A 182 -5.51 -2.05 -18.89
N SER A 183 -5.23 -3.30 -19.28
CA SER A 183 -5.45 -4.49 -18.44
C SER A 183 -4.61 -4.47 -17.16
N LEU A 184 -3.49 -3.72 -17.11
CA LEU A 184 -2.75 -3.51 -15.87
C LEU A 184 -3.64 -2.87 -14.79
N LEU A 185 -4.56 -1.98 -15.16
CA LEU A 185 -5.49 -1.35 -14.22
C LEU A 185 -6.55 -2.31 -13.70
N ASP A 186 -6.84 -3.42 -14.38
CA ASP A 186 -7.79 -4.43 -13.86
C ASP A 186 -7.23 -5.13 -12.61
N THR A 187 -5.90 -5.23 -12.52
CA THR A 187 -5.22 -5.75 -11.33
C THR A 187 -5.48 -4.88 -10.09
N TYR A 188 -5.78 -3.58 -10.23
CA TYR A 188 -6.12 -2.74 -9.08
C TYR A 188 -7.37 -3.26 -8.36
N HIS A 189 -8.43 -3.58 -9.11
CA HIS A 189 -9.63 -4.17 -8.52
C HIS A 189 -9.32 -5.57 -7.95
N ALA A 190 -8.69 -6.43 -8.76
CA ALA A 190 -8.40 -7.81 -8.36
C ALA A 190 -7.57 -7.88 -7.06
N GLU A 191 -6.63 -6.95 -6.88
CA GLU A 191 -5.75 -6.89 -5.71
C GLU A 191 -6.40 -6.18 -4.51
N ARG A 192 -7.13 -5.08 -4.72
CA ARG A 192 -7.58 -4.20 -3.62
C ARG A 192 -8.99 -4.50 -3.13
N HIS A 193 -9.87 -5.01 -4.00
CA HIS A 193 -11.23 -5.33 -3.62
C HIS A 193 -11.30 -6.45 -2.55
N PRO A 194 -10.54 -7.55 -2.63
CA PRO A 194 -10.52 -8.56 -1.55
C PRO A 194 -10.01 -8.01 -0.21
N VAL A 195 -9.04 -7.08 -0.25
CA VAL A 195 -8.50 -6.42 0.96
C VAL A 195 -9.59 -5.57 1.62
N GLY A 196 -10.31 -4.75 0.85
CA GLY A 196 -11.45 -3.97 1.35
C GLY A 196 -12.54 -4.85 1.97
N ALA A 197 -12.88 -5.95 1.30
CA ALA A 197 -13.89 -6.90 1.80
C ALA A 197 -13.50 -7.53 3.14
N ARG A 198 -12.20 -7.85 3.31
CA ARG A 198 -11.68 -8.39 4.57
C ARG A 198 -11.73 -7.37 5.70
N VAL A 199 -11.40 -6.10 5.44
CA VAL A 199 -11.50 -5.02 6.45
C VAL A 199 -12.95 -4.76 6.85
N LEU A 200 -13.89 -4.77 5.90
CA LEU A 200 -15.33 -4.67 6.19
C LEU A 200 -15.79 -5.78 7.13
N ARG A 201 -15.43 -7.04 6.84
CA ARG A 201 -15.78 -8.19 7.71
C ARG A 201 -15.18 -8.04 9.11
N ASN A 202 -13.91 -7.64 9.23
CA ASN A 202 -13.26 -7.43 10.52
C ASN A 202 -13.92 -6.33 11.34
N THR A 203 -14.21 -5.17 10.72
CA THR A 203 -14.81 -4.03 11.40
C THR A 203 -16.27 -4.29 11.80
N MET A 204 -17.01 -5.09 11.03
CA MET A 204 -18.32 -5.64 11.44
C MET A 204 -18.18 -6.53 12.69
N ALA A 205 -17.19 -7.42 12.73
CA ALA A 205 -16.94 -8.27 13.89
C ALA A 205 -16.54 -7.45 15.14
N LEU A 206 -15.67 -6.45 14.99
CA LEU A 206 -15.31 -5.53 16.08
C LEU A 206 -16.52 -4.77 16.60
N THR A 207 -17.39 -4.27 15.70
CA THR A 207 -18.63 -3.58 16.08
C THR A 207 -19.57 -4.49 16.86
N ALA A 208 -19.64 -5.78 16.51
CA ALA A 208 -20.40 -6.76 17.29
C ALA A 208 -19.79 -7.00 18.68
N LEU A 209 -18.46 -7.02 18.80
CA LEU A 209 -17.73 -7.21 20.07
C LEU A 209 -17.80 -6.02 21.03
N ASP A 210 -18.17 -4.83 20.56
CA ASP A 210 -18.27 -3.62 21.40
C ASP A 210 -19.58 -3.53 22.19
N ARG A 211 -20.58 -4.34 21.82
CA ARG A 211 -21.88 -4.37 22.50
C ARG A 211 -21.72 -4.69 23.98
N SER A 212 -22.51 -4.02 24.81
CA SER A 212 -22.53 -4.21 26.27
C SER A 212 -23.67 -5.14 26.66
N ASP A 213 -23.42 -6.45 26.61
CA ASP A 213 -24.29 -7.49 27.16
C ASP A 213 -23.46 -8.66 27.69
N ASP A 214 -23.96 -9.36 28.71
CA ASP A 214 -23.20 -10.40 29.44
C ASP A 214 -22.64 -11.50 28.53
N ARG A 215 -23.33 -11.81 27.41
CA ARG A 215 -22.86 -12.84 26.46
C ARG A 215 -21.68 -12.32 25.64
N ILE A 216 -21.72 -11.07 25.21
CA ILE A 216 -20.62 -10.43 24.49
C ILE A 216 -19.43 -10.16 25.42
N GLU A 217 -19.67 -9.83 26.69
CA GLU A 217 -18.61 -9.74 27.71
C GLU A 217 -17.88 -11.09 27.87
N ALA A 218 -18.61 -12.19 28.02
CA ALA A 218 -18.02 -13.54 28.09
C ALA A 218 -17.24 -13.92 26.82
N LEU A 219 -17.80 -13.62 25.63
CA LEU A 219 -17.11 -13.83 24.35
C LEU A 219 -15.82 -13.02 24.26
N ARG A 220 -15.84 -11.75 24.69
CA ARG A 220 -14.67 -10.89 24.68
C ARG A 220 -13.60 -11.40 25.64
N GLY A 221 -13.99 -11.95 26.80
CA GLY A 221 -13.09 -12.63 27.72
C GLY A 221 -12.34 -13.78 27.02
N MET A 222 -13.07 -14.71 26.41
CA MET A 222 -12.47 -15.83 25.67
C MET A 222 -11.57 -15.38 24.52
N MET A 223 -11.99 -14.39 23.74
CA MET A 223 -11.18 -13.83 22.65
C MET A 223 -9.90 -13.17 23.18
N SER A 224 -9.99 -12.47 24.32
CA SER A 224 -8.83 -11.83 24.94
C SER A 224 -7.82 -12.87 25.44
N GLU A 225 -8.28 -13.97 26.04
CA GLU A 225 -7.42 -15.10 26.43
C GLU A 225 -6.74 -15.75 25.22
N LEU A 226 -7.46 -15.92 24.11
CA LEU A 226 -6.87 -16.44 22.87
C LEU A 226 -5.78 -15.51 22.32
N MET A 227 -6.01 -14.19 22.38
CA MET A 227 -5.06 -13.17 21.93
C MET A 227 -3.86 -12.97 22.86
N GLN A 228 -3.80 -13.65 24.02
CA GLN A 228 -2.58 -13.72 24.84
C GLN A 228 -1.56 -14.71 24.28
N ARG A 229 -1.93 -15.53 23.29
CA ARG A 229 -1.03 -16.47 22.61
C ARG A 229 -0.40 -15.82 21.39
N ASP A 230 0.87 -16.12 21.14
CA ASP A 230 1.64 -15.47 20.06
C ASP A 230 1.03 -15.67 18.68
N ALA A 231 0.83 -16.91 18.24
CA ALA A 231 0.36 -17.16 16.87
C ALA A 231 -1.01 -16.51 16.54
N PRO A 232 -2.08 -16.64 17.36
CA PRO A 232 -3.33 -15.94 17.13
C PRO A 232 -3.19 -14.41 17.15
N ARG A 233 -2.41 -13.87 18.11
CA ARG A 233 -2.17 -12.43 18.23
C ARG A 233 -1.44 -11.89 17.01
N GLN A 234 -0.33 -12.53 16.62
CA GLN A 234 0.48 -12.16 15.46
C GLN A 234 -0.35 -12.20 14.17
N GLN A 235 -1.15 -13.24 13.97
CA GLN A 235 -2.02 -13.33 12.79
C GLN A 235 -3.05 -12.20 12.74
N TYR A 236 -3.67 -11.87 13.88
CA TYR A 236 -4.64 -10.79 13.96
C TYR A 236 -4.00 -9.41 13.77
N VAL A 237 -2.88 -9.15 14.44
CA VAL A 237 -2.12 -7.89 14.32
C VAL A 237 -1.59 -7.71 12.90
N ALA A 238 -1.12 -8.77 12.25
CA ALA A 238 -0.63 -8.72 10.89
C ALA A 238 -1.74 -8.33 9.90
N MET A 239 -2.94 -8.90 10.09
CA MET A 239 -4.16 -8.50 9.37
C MET A 239 -4.52 -7.05 9.60
N MET A 240 -4.60 -6.61 10.86
CA MET A 240 -4.92 -5.22 11.18
C MET A 240 -3.92 -4.25 10.55
N SER A 241 -2.64 -4.62 10.59
CA SER A 241 -1.55 -3.78 10.14
C SER A 241 -1.33 -3.80 8.63
N GLY A 242 -2.05 -4.65 7.89
CA GLY A 242 -1.93 -4.82 6.45
C GLY A 242 -0.62 -5.50 6.01
N VAL A 243 0.15 -6.05 6.92
CA VAL A 243 1.45 -6.69 6.62
C VAL A 243 1.31 -8.14 6.18
N ASP A 244 0.13 -8.74 6.36
CA ASP A 244 -0.20 -10.09 5.87
C ASP A 244 -0.77 -10.10 4.45
N ILE A 245 -1.02 -8.92 3.85
CA ILE A 245 -1.57 -8.77 2.50
C ILE A 245 -0.68 -9.51 1.52
N ASN A 246 -1.31 -10.40 0.75
CA ASN A 246 -0.70 -11.16 -0.33
C ASN A 246 -1.57 -11.00 -1.58
N TYR A 247 -0.99 -10.53 -2.67
CA TYR A 247 -1.63 -10.57 -3.97
C TYR A 247 -1.40 -11.95 -4.59
N ASP A 248 -2.46 -12.58 -5.07
CA ASP A 248 -2.35 -13.89 -5.71
C ASP A 248 -1.73 -13.74 -7.09
N LEU A 249 -0.43 -14.00 -7.17
CA LEU A 249 0.36 -13.97 -8.40
C LEU A 249 0.77 -15.39 -8.85
N GLY A 250 0.11 -16.42 -8.32
CA GLY A 250 0.42 -17.82 -8.56
C GLY A 250 1.34 -18.46 -7.52
N GLU A 251 1.72 -19.71 -7.81
CA GLU A 251 2.57 -20.53 -6.96
C GLU A 251 4.05 -20.13 -7.08
N GLY A 252 4.83 -20.40 -6.02
CA GLY A 252 6.28 -20.18 -6.03
C GLY A 252 6.82 -19.82 -4.65
N HIS A 253 7.94 -19.09 -4.65
CA HIS A 253 8.58 -18.62 -3.43
C HIS A 253 7.60 -17.86 -2.50
N PRO A 254 7.60 -18.08 -1.17
CA PRO A 254 6.63 -17.47 -0.24
C PRO A 254 6.57 -15.93 -0.21
N LEU A 255 7.60 -15.27 -0.76
CA LEU A 255 7.68 -13.80 -0.88
C LEU A 255 6.88 -13.25 -2.07
N LEU A 256 6.58 -14.08 -3.09
CA LEU A 256 5.83 -13.67 -4.27
C LEU A 256 4.46 -13.11 -3.87
N GLY A 257 4.09 -11.96 -4.43
CA GLY A 257 2.82 -11.29 -4.12
C GLY A 257 2.79 -10.57 -2.77
N ARG A 258 3.85 -10.64 -1.96
CA ARG A 258 3.95 -9.99 -0.64
C ARG A 258 4.80 -8.73 -0.70
N ARG A 259 4.66 -7.91 0.34
CA ARG A 259 5.53 -6.74 0.55
C ARG A 259 6.99 -7.19 0.73
N MET A 260 7.90 -6.48 0.09
CA MET A 260 9.33 -6.63 0.33
C MET A 260 9.68 -6.14 1.75
N PRO A 261 10.42 -6.91 2.57
CA PRO A 261 10.95 -6.42 3.85
C PRO A 261 11.98 -5.31 3.65
N ASP A 262 12.09 -4.41 4.63
CA ASP A 262 13.09 -3.34 4.59
C ASP A 262 14.45 -3.77 5.15
N LEU A 263 15.18 -4.50 4.31
CA LEU A 263 16.48 -5.08 4.64
C LEU A 263 17.60 -4.03 4.54
N ASP A 264 18.59 -4.16 5.42
CA ASP A 264 19.87 -3.46 5.30
C ASP A 264 20.77 -4.26 4.34
N VAL A 265 20.81 -3.84 3.08
CA VAL A 265 21.58 -4.51 2.02
C VAL A 265 22.91 -3.79 1.78
N VAL A 266 23.94 -4.53 1.38
CA VAL A 266 25.24 -3.96 1.02
C VAL A 266 25.34 -3.93 -0.50
N THR A 267 25.27 -2.73 -1.08
CA THR A 267 25.51 -2.51 -2.51
C THR A 267 27.01 -2.35 -2.78
N THR A 268 27.42 -2.21 -4.04
CA THR A 268 28.82 -1.92 -4.41
C THR A 268 29.35 -0.63 -3.79
N ASP A 269 28.49 0.36 -3.59
CA ASP A 269 28.89 1.73 -3.24
C ASP A 269 28.74 1.98 -1.74
N SER A 270 27.65 1.50 -1.13
CA SER A 270 27.39 1.67 0.30
C SER A 270 26.35 0.68 0.83
N PRO A 271 26.28 0.48 2.16
CA PRO A 271 25.08 -0.05 2.81
C PRO A 271 23.88 0.85 2.51
N GLN A 272 22.73 0.26 2.19
CA GLN A 272 21.48 0.95 1.92
C GLN A 272 20.29 0.15 2.42
N ARG A 273 19.19 0.84 2.74
CA ARG A 273 17.90 0.22 3.05
C ARG A 273 17.15 -0.09 1.75
N VAL A 274 16.47 -1.22 1.68
CA VAL A 274 15.65 -1.57 0.50
C VAL A 274 14.59 -0.49 0.23
N PHE A 275 13.95 0.08 1.26
CA PHE A 275 12.94 1.11 1.05
C PHE A 275 13.50 2.41 0.48
N ALA A 276 14.78 2.72 0.75
CA ALA A 276 15.45 3.87 0.15
C ALA A 276 15.58 3.74 -1.38
N LEU A 277 15.63 2.51 -1.91
CA LEU A 277 15.65 2.26 -3.35
C LEU A 277 14.31 2.57 -4.03
N LEU A 278 13.22 2.66 -3.26
CA LEU A 278 11.86 2.85 -3.74
C LEU A 278 11.36 4.31 -3.64
N HIS A 279 12.15 5.23 -3.08
CA HIS A 279 11.76 6.64 -2.87
C HIS A 279 11.26 7.32 -4.16
N ASP A 280 11.84 6.99 -5.31
CA ASP A 280 11.47 7.55 -6.62
C ASP A 280 10.21 6.89 -7.24
N ALA A 281 9.55 5.98 -6.51
CA ALA A 281 8.43 5.18 -7.00
C ALA A 281 8.72 4.44 -8.32
N ARG A 282 9.98 4.01 -8.52
CA ARG A 282 10.41 3.19 -9.65
C ARG A 282 10.48 1.71 -9.28
N PRO A 283 10.21 0.80 -10.23
CA PRO A 283 10.43 -0.62 -9.99
C PRO A 283 11.91 -0.90 -9.81
N VAL A 284 12.22 -1.84 -8.91
CA VAL A 284 13.58 -2.23 -8.57
C VAL A 284 13.75 -3.73 -8.83
N PHE A 285 14.78 -4.09 -9.57
CA PHE A 285 15.28 -5.46 -9.64
C PHE A 285 16.49 -5.59 -8.71
N LEU A 286 16.29 -6.25 -7.58
CA LEU A 286 17.32 -6.48 -6.57
C LEU A 286 17.97 -7.85 -6.84
N ASN A 287 19.20 -7.84 -7.35
CA ASN A 287 20.01 -9.04 -7.52
C ASN A 287 20.83 -9.30 -6.25
N LEU A 288 20.70 -10.49 -5.68
CA LEU A 288 21.41 -10.95 -4.48
C LEU A 288 22.42 -12.07 -4.79
N GLY A 289 22.40 -12.59 -6.02
CA GLY A 289 23.31 -13.60 -6.53
C GLY A 289 24.50 -13.00 -7.28
N GLU A 290 25.05 -13.77 -8.22
CA GLU A 290 26.17 -13.33 -9.05
C GLU A 290 25.75 -12.15 -9.97
N PRO A 291 26.55 -11.07 -10.05
CA PRO A 291 26.32 -9.99 -11.00
C PRO A 291 26.26 -10.52 -12.45
N GLY A 292 25.33 -9.99 -13.24
CA GLY A 292 25.16 -10.39 -14.64
C GLY A 292 24.42 -11.71 -14.86
N ALA A 293 23.99 -12.42 -13.82
CA ALA A 293 23.21 -13.66 -13.94
C ALA A 293 21.80 -13.47 -14.55
N PHE A 294 21.31 -12.22 -14.58
CA PHE A 294 19.98 -11.87 -15.06
C PHE A 294 20.08 -10.72 -16.05
N ASP A 295 19.53 -10.88 -17.25
CA ASP A 295 19.44 -9.82 -18.25
C ASP A 295 18.09 -9.08 -18.15
N ILE A 296 18.14 -7.83 -17.71
CA ILE A 296 17.00 -6.91 -17.72
C ILE A 296 17.25 -5.68 -18.60
N THR A 297 18.30 -5.71 -19.41
CA THR A 297 18.73 -4.59 -20.27
C THR A 297 17.57 -4.01 -21.10
N PRO A 298 16.63 -4.82 -21.65
CA PRO A 298 15.50 -4.28 -22.41
C PRO A 298 14.49 -3.44 -21.60
N TRP A 299 14.59 -3.41 -20.27
CA TRP A 299 13.75 -2.61 -19.36
C TRP A 299 14.55 -1.60 -18.52
N ALA A 300 15.84 -1.40 -18.80
CA ALA A 300 16.73 -0.57 -17.97
C ALA A 300 16.31 0.92 -17.89
N ASP A 301 15.51 1.39 -18.86
CA ASP A 301 14.89 2.71 -18.86
C ASP A 301 13.85 2.88 -17.75
N ARG A 302 13.18 1.79 -17.37
CA ARG A 302 12.06 1.78 -16.42
C ARG A 302 12.41 1.11 -15.10
N VAL A 303 13.07 -0.04 -15.13
CA VAL A 303 13.43 -0.86 -13.96
C VAL A 303 14.86 -0.59 -13.51
N ARG A 304 15.02 -0.17 -12.26
CA ARG A 304 16.32 0.07 -11.65
C ARG A 304 16.95 -1.26 -11.21
N ARG A 305 18.08 -1.65 -11.81
CA ARG A 305 18.91 -2.75 -11.32
C ARG A 305 19.68 -2.32 -10.08
N VAL A 306 19.71 -3.18 -9.07
CA VAL A 306 20.59 -3.05 -7.89
C VAL A 306 21.22 -4.40 -7.58
N ASP A 307 22.54 -4.49 -7.71
CA ASP A 307 23.32 -5.63 -7.23
C ASP A 307 23.70 -5.40 -5.76
N ALA A 308 23.33 -6.32 -4.88
CA ALA A 308 23.55 -6.19 -3.45
C ALA A 308 23.80 -7.54 -2.77
N ARG A 309 24.25 -7.50 -1.51
CA ARG A 309 24.40 -8.66 -0.65
C ARG A 309 23.57 -8.49 0.61
N TYR A 310 22.96 -9.57 1.06
CA TYR A 310 22.27 -9.65 2.34
C TYR A 310 22.51 -11.02 2.95
N ALA A 311 23.04 -11.06 4.17
CA ALA A 311 23.38 -12.28 4.89
C ALA A 311 22.48 -12.53 6.12
N GLY A 312 21.46 -11.68 6.32
CA GLY A 312 20.53 -11.81 7.43
C GLY A 312 19.41 -12.82 7.16
N ALA A 313 18.58 -13.05 8.17
CA ALA A 313 17.41 -13.91 8.04
C ALA A 313 16.34 -13.25 7.16
N TRP A 314 15.61 -14.09 6.43
CA TRP A 314 14.41 -13.69 5.69
C TRP A 314 13.19 -14.09 6.51
N GLU A 315 12.69 -13.14 7.30
CA GLU A 315 11.51 -13.36 8.13
C GLU A 315 10.32 -12.61 7.55
N LEU A 316 9.25 -13.34 7.24
CA LEU A 316 8.01 -12.77 6.74
C LEU A 316 6.94 -12.82 7.85
N PRO A 317 6.12 -11.76 8.00
CA PRO A 317 5.02 -11.77 8.97
C PRO A 317 4.12 -12.98 8.76
N VAL A 318 3.72 -13.63 9.86
CA VAL A 318 2.85 -14.82 9.90
C VAL A 318 3.51 -16.12 9.36
N LEU A 319 4.39 -16.03 8.37
CA LEU A 319 5.05 -17.21 7.77
C LEU A 319 6.36 -17.59 8.46
N GLY A 320 7.03 -16.65 9.14
CA GLY A 320 8.31 -16.88 9.79
C GLY A 320 9.47 -16.90 8.79
N ALA A 321 10.50 -17.69 9.10
CA ALA A 321 11.70 -17.79 8.26
C ALA A 321 11.41 -18.47 6.92
N VAL A 322 11.90 -17.88 5.84
CA VAL A 322 11.81 -18.41 4.47
C VAL A 322 13.19 -18.51 3.84
N ALA A 323 13.29 -19.22 2.72
CA ALA A 323 14.53 -19.29 1.95
C ALA A 323 14.95 -17.90 1.45
N ALA A 324 16.26 -17.68 1.31
CA ALA A 324 16.77 -16.45 0.73
C ALA A 324 16.62 -16.50 -0.81
N PRO A 325 15.97 -15.51 -1.44
CA PRO A 325 15.91 -15.43 -2.89
C PRO A 325 17.26 -15.01 -3.48
N THR A 326 17.54 -15.47 -4.70
CA THR A 326 18.73 -15.04 -5.47
C THR A 326 18.51 -13.70 -6.18
N ALA A 327 17.26 -13.35 -6.49
CA ALA A 327 16.87 -12.05 -7.00
C ALA A 327 15.39 -11.77 -6.74
N VAL A 328 15.00 -10.50 -6.72
CA VAL A 328 13.62 -10.07 -6.45
C VAL A 328 13.24 -8.92 -7.39
N LEU A 329 12.09 -9.03 -8.06
CA LEU A 329 11.50 -7.93 -8.82
C LEU A 329 10.45 -7.22 -7.94
N ILE A 330 10.72 -5.98 -7.56
CA ILE A 330 9.93 -5.18 -6.64
C ILE A 330 9.16 -4.12 -7.44
N ARG A 331 7.84 -4.12 -7.32
CA ARG A 331 6.96 -3.09 -7.89
C ARG A 331 7.14 -1.75 -7.18
N PRO A 332 6.73 -0.63 -7.81
CA PRO A 332 6.73 0.69 -7.19
C PRO A 332 6.02 0.79 -5.83
N ASP A 333 5.00 -0.03 -5.61
CA ASP A 333 4.25 -0.13 -4.35
C ASP A 333 4.89 -1.06 -3.30
N GLY A 334 6.10 -1.55 -3.58
CA GLY A 334 6.89 -2.38 -2.68
C GLY A 334 6.45 -3.85 -2.61
N TYR A 335 5.53 -4.29 -3.46
CA TYR A 335 5.15 -5.70 -3.58
C TYR A 335 6.05 -6.44 -4.56
N VAL A 336 6.32 -7.71 -4.26
CA VAL A 336 7.20 -8.55 -5.07
C VAL A 336 6.42 -9.20 -6.22
N ALA A 337 6.81 -8.88 -7.44
CA ALA A 337 6.21 -9.35 -8.68
C ALA A 337 6.84 -10.63 -9.23
N TRP A 338 8.09 -10.92 -8.85
CA TRP A 338 8.82 -12.13 -9.24
C TRP A 338 9.96 -12.39 -8.25
N VAL A 339 10.31 -13.66 -8.08
CA VAL A 339 11.39 -14.12 -7.20
C VAL A 339 12.25 -15.12 -7.96
N GLY A 340 13.57 -14.90 -7.96
CA GLY A 340 14.54 -15.81 -8.54
C GLY A 340 15.05 -16.81 -7.50
N GLU A 341 15.02 -18.09 -7.85
CA GLU A 341 15.56 -19.20 -7.04
C GLU A 341 16.73 -19.89 -7.77
N GLY A 342 17.63 -19.09 -8.36
CA GLY A 342 18.80 -19.55 -9.12
C GLY A 342 18.56 -19.70 -10.63
N THR A 343 17.37 -19.36 -11.12
CA THR A 343 17.04 -19.32 -12.55
C THR A 343 16.32 -18.00 -12.90
N ASP A 344 16.35 -17.62 -14.18
CA ASP A 344 15.62 -16.47 -14.75
C ASP A 344 14.23 -16.84 -15.28
N GLN A 345 13.75 -18.06 -14.98
CA GLN A 345 12.49 -18.56 -15.48
C GLN A 345 11.33 -17.62 -15.07
N GLY A 346 10.55 -17.18 -16.06
CA GLY A 346 9.42 -16.28 -15.86
C GLY A 346 9.79 -14.81 -15.60
N LEU A 347 11.08 -14.44 -15.56
CA LEU A 347 11.51 -13.06 -15.34
C LEU A 347 11.03 -12.13 -16.47
N GLY A 348 11.22 -12.54 -17.73
CA GLY A 348 10.77 -11.78 -18.90
C GLY A 348 9.26 -11.58 -18.95
N ASP A 349 8.50 -12.62 -18.58
CA ASP A 349 7.04 -12.56 -18.51
C ASP A 349 6.57 -11.62 -17.40
N ALA A 350 7.20 -11.68 -16.22
CA ALA A 350 6.91 -10.77 -15.12
C ALA A 350 7.26 -9.31 -15.48
N LEU A 351 8.42 -9.05 -16.07
CA LEU A 351 8.81 -7.71 -16.55
C LEU A 351 7.81 -7.18 -17.57
N THR A 352 7.41 -8.01 -18.53
CA THR A 352 6.41 -7.65 -19.55
C THR A 352 5.04 -7.36 -18.95
N THR A 353 4.61 -8.20 -18.01
CA THR A 353 3.30 -8.10 -17.36
C THR A 353 3.17 -6.82 -16.54
N TRP A 354 4.21 -6.45 -15.81
CA TRP A 354 4.16 -5.35 -14.84
C TRP A 354 4.72 -4.02 -15.36
N PHE A 355 5.60 -4.05 -16.36
CA PHE A 355 6.33 -2.87 -16.83
C PHE A 355 6.27 -2.69 -18.36
N GLY A 356 5.43 -3.46 -19.05
CA GLY A 356 5.22 -3.39 -20.50
C GLY A 356 6.29 -4.13 -21.30
N PRO A 357 6.13 -4.22 -22.63
CA PRO A 357 7.07 -4.94 -23.50
C PRO A 357 8.49 -4.35 -23.45
N PRO A 358 9.51 -5.14 -23.84
CA PRO A 358 10.89 -4.68 -23.89
C PRO A 358 11.04 -3.49 -24.84
N THR A 359 11.85 -2.51 -24.45
CA THR A 359 12.19 -1.39 -25.33
C THR A 359 13.04 -1.92 -26.48
N ALA A 360 12.63 -1.65 -27.73
CA ALA A 360 13.38 -2.10 -28.90
C ALA A 360 14.80 -1.51 -28.85
N PRO A 361 15.85 -2.29 -29.19
CA PRO A 361 17.19 -1.73 -29.31
C PRO A 361 17.14 -0.64 -30.38
N THR A 362 17.55 0.57 -30.01
CA THR A 362 17.73 1.66 -30.96
C THR A 362 18.70 1.18 -32.04
N GLY A 363 18.24 1.12 -33.28
CA GLY A 363 19.03 0.64 -34.41
C GLY A 363 20.35 1.38 -34.48
N SER A 364 21.44 0.60 -34.51
CA SER A 364 22.84 1.01 -34.67
C SER A 364 23.11 1.76 -35.96
#